data_AF-A0A9E5MPN1-F1
#
_entry.id   AF-A0A9E5MPN1-F1
#
_cell.length_a   1.000
_cell.length_b   1.000
_cell.length_c   1.000
_cell.angle_alpha   90.00
_cell.angle_beta   90.00
_cell.angle_gamma   90.00
#
_symmetry.space_group_name_H-M   'P 1'
#
loop_
_entity.id
_entity.type
_entity.pdbx_description
1 polymer ?
#
loop_
_entity_poly.entity_id
_entity_poly.type
_entity_poly.pdbx_seq_one_letter_code
_entity_poly.pdbx_strand_id
1 'polypeptide(L)'
;MNIDSNEELKAQIEEVRKLMQTAIDGKQRDLLGNLLANMGGGQVQAEPSHLGEQLEEQAVGFESKHPKLARALREVMDTLNKMGV
;
A
#
# COMPACT_ATOMS: atom_id res chain seq x y z
N MET A 1 -6.26 -16.21 -17.06
CA MET A 1 -6.05 -16.26 -15.60
C MET A 1 -5.67 -14.85 -15.19
N ASN A 2 -6.65 -13.97 -14.93
CA ASN A 2 -6.39 -12.54 -14.62
C ASN A 2 -7.24 -12.05 -13.41
N ILE A 3 -7.70 -12.98 -12.57
CA ILE A 3 -8.46 -12.65 -11.35
C ILE A 3 -7.50 -12.55 -10.14
N ASP A 4 -6.36 -13.23 -10.19
CA ASP A 4 -5.44 -13.40 -9.06
C ASP A 4 -4.83 -12.07 -8.54
N SER A 5 -4.45 -11.14 -9.43
CA SER A 5 -3.71 -9.93 -9.03
C SER A 5 -4.51 -8.91 -8.21
N ASN A 6 -5.83 -8.83 -8.43
CA ASN A 6 -6.69 -7.93 -7.66
C ASN A 6 -7.01 -8.50 -6.27
N GLU A 7 -7.23 -9.81 -6.17
CA GLU A 7 -7.39 -10.48 -4.87
C GLU A 7 -6.08 -10.45 -4.08
N GLU A 8 -4.94 -10.63 -4.75
CA GLU A 8 -3.61 -10.51 -4.17
C GLU A 8 -3.34 -9.08 -3.65
N LEU A 9 -3.66 -8.05 -4.45
CA LEU A 9 -3.56 -6.65 -4.01
C LEU A 9 -4.41 -6.40 -2.75
N LYS A 10 -5.66 -6.87 -2.74
CA LYS A 10 -6.55 -6.71 -1.57
C LYS A 10 -6.00 -7.42 -0.33
N ALA A 11 -5.47 -8.62 -0.49
CA ALA A 11 -4.86 -9.36 0.61
C ALA A 11 -3.65 -8.62 1.19
N GLN A 12 -2.78 -8.10 0.34
CA GLN A 12 -1.61 -7.31 0.76
C GLN A 12 -2.02 -5.99 1.42
N ILE A 13 -3.03 -5.29 0.89
CA ILE A 13 -3.58 -4.07 1.52
C ILE A 13 -4.09 -4.36 2.93
N GLU A 14 -4.81 -5.48 3.13
CA GLU A 14 -5.30 -5.90 4.44
C GLU A 14 -4.17 -6.27 5.40
N GLU A 15 -3.09 -6.86 4.90
CA GLU A 15 -1.90 -7.15 5.71
C GLU A 15 -1.18 -5.86 6.15
N VAL A 16 -1.01 -4.90 5.25
CA VAL A 16 -0.48 -3.58 5.58
C VAL A 16 -1.37 -2.87 6.62
N ARG A 17 -2.70 -2.97 6.50
CA ARG A 17 -3.66 -2.46 7.51
C ARG A 17 -3.47 -3.06 8.89
N LYS A 18 -3.27 -4.37 8.99
CA LYS A 18 -2.99 -5.05 10.27
C LYS A 18 -1.65 -4.61 10.87
N LEU A 19 -0.61 -4.52 10.03
CA LEU A 19 0.71 -4.06 10.46
C LEU A 19 0.65 -2.61 10.96
N MET A 20 -0.09 -1.74 10.28
CA MET A 20 -0.27 -0.37 10.72
C MET A 20 -0.95 -0.24 12.09
N GLN A 21 -2.00 -1.04 12.35
CA GLN A 21 -2.72 -0.99 13.62
C GLN A 21 -1.83 -1.29 14.83
N THR A 22 -0.73 -2.00 14.62
CA THR A 22 0.19 -2.42 15.68
C THR A 22 1.51 -1.67 15.68
N ALA A 23 1.93 -1.11 14.53
CA ALA A 23 3.25 -0.56 14.33
C ALA A 23 3.33 0.97 14.43
N ILE A 24 2.29 1.73 14.04
CA ILE A 24 2.41 3.18 13.82
C ILE A 24 1.35 4.00 14.56
N ASP A 25 1.71 5.25 14.87
CA ASP A 25 0.83 6.21 15.54
C ASP A 25 -0.38 6.60 14.67
N GLY A 26 -1.48 6.99 15.32
CA GLY A 26 -2.77 7.26 14.67
C GLY A 26 -2.68 8.16 13.43
N LYS A 27 -1.87 9.22 13.47
CA LYS A 27 -1.68 10.14 12.35
C LYS A 27 -1.03 9.49 11.12
N GLN A 28 -0.04 8.61 11.31
CA GLN A 28 0.60 7.89 10.20
C GLN A 28 -0.32 6.81 9.64
N ARG A 29 -1.09 6.15 10.53
CA ARG A 29 -2.11 5.17 10.14
C ARG A 29 -3.23 5.78 9.30
N ASP A 30 -3.70 6.98 9.63
CA ASP A 30 -4.75 7.66 8.85
C ASP A 30 -4.25 8.05 7.45
N LEU A 31 -3.03 8.57 7.32
CA LEU A 31 -2.40 8.90 6.04
C LEU A 31 -2.26 7.67 5.14
N LEU A 32 -1.66 6.61 5.66
CA LEU A 32 -1.40 5.39 4.91
C LEU A 32 -2.69 4.60 4.63
N GLY A 33 -3.65 4.63 5.56
CA GLY A 33 -4.98 4.05 5.40
C GLY A 33 -5.79 4.70 4.28
N ASN A 34 -5.72 6.03 4.15
CA ASN A 34 -6.36 6.75 3.04
C ASN A 34 -5.72 6.41 1.70
N LEU A 35 -4.38 6.32 1.65
CA LEU A 35 -3.64 5.89 0.46
C LEU A 35 -4.11 4.50 -0.01
N LEU A 36 -4.16 3.53 0.91
CA LEU A 36 -4.61 2.16 0.63
C LEU A 36 -6.09 2.06 0.29
N ALA A 37 -6.94 2.89 0.88
CA ALA A 37 -8.35 2.95 0.53
C ALA A 37 -8.56 3.43 -0.91
N ASN A 38 -7.78 4.42 -1.36
CA ASN A 38 -7.79 4.91 -2.75
C ASN A 38 -7.36 3.81 -3.73
N MET A 39 -6.40 2.96 -3.35
CA MET A 39 -5.91 1.85 -4.18
C MET A 39 -6.88 0.65 -4.21
N GLY A 40 -7.42 0.24 -3.06
CA GLY A 40 -8.30 -0.93 -2.97
C GLY A 40 -9.76 -0.69 -3.39
N GLY A 41 -10.19 0.57 -3.43
CA GLY A 41 -11.59 0.96 -3.69
C GLY A 41 -11.97 1.13 -5.16
N GLY A 42 -11.03 1.05 -6.10
CA GLY A 42 -11.31 1.27 -7.53
C GLY A 42 -11.70 2.71 -7.90
N GLN A 43 -11.70 3.63 -6.93
CA GLN A 43 -11.86 5.07 -7.15
C GLN A 43 -10.48 5.73 -7.29
N VAL A 44 -9.69 5.24 -8.23
CA VAL A 44 -8.40 5.82 -8.58
C VAL A 44 -8.69 7.08 -9.40
N GLN A 45 -8.98 8.20 -8.74
CA GLN A 45 -9.03 9.52 -9.38
C GLN A 45 -7.63 10.13 -9.54
N ALA A 46 -6.62 9.55 -8.88
CA ALA A 46 -5.22 9.93 -8.98
C ALA A 46 -4.49 8.94 -9.87
N GLU A 47 -3.64 9.41 -10.78
CA GLU A 47 -2.86 8.54 -11.65
C GLU A 47 -2.12 7.47 -10.82
N PRO A 48 -2.19 6.19 -11.21
CA PRO A 48 -1.59 5.07 -10.47
C PRO A 48 -0.10 5.27 -10.18
N SER A 49 0.60 5.91 -11.11
CA SER A 49 2.00 6.31 -10.98
C SER A 49 2.23 7.17 -9.72
N HIS A 50 1.33 8.10 -9.45
CA HIS A 50 1.42 9.01 -8.32
C HIS A 50 1.11 8.32 -6.97
N LEU A 51 0.26 7.28 -7.00
CA LEU A 51 0.00 6.44 -5.83
C LEU A 51 1.20 5.55 -5.50
N GLY A 52 1.89 5.03 -6.53
CA GLY A 52 3.14 4.30 -6.39
C GLY A 52 4.25 5.15 -5.77
N GLU A 53 4.45 6.37 -6.27
CA GLU A 53 5.45 7.31 -5.72
C GLU A 53 5.19 7.65 -4.24
N GLN A 54 3.93 7.91 -3.88
CA GLN A 54 3.57 8.20 -2.49
C GLN A 54 3.77 6.99 -1.57
N LEU A 55 3.46 5.78 -2.06
CA LEU A 55 3.74 4.54 -1.34
C LEU A 55 5.25 4.34 -1.12
N GLU A 56 6.06 4.65 -2.12
CA GLU A 56 7.52 4.53 -2.07
C GLU A 56 8.11 5.48 -1.02
N GLU A 57 7.69 6.75 -1.03
CA GLU A 57 8.10 7.73 -0.02
C GLU A 57 7.76 7.27 1.40
N GLN A 58 6.56 6.74 1.60
CA GLN A 58 6.15 6.19 2.90
C GLN A 58 6.97 4.95 3.27
N ALA A 59 7.21 4.04 2.33
CA ALA A 59 7.99 2.83 2.56
C ALA A 59 9.43 3.16 2.98
N VAL A 60 10.07 4.14 2.33
CA VAL A 60 11.40 4.64 2.72
C VAL A 60 11.37 5.24 4.13
N GLY A 61 10.35 6.05 4.45
CA GLY A 61 10.16 6.60 5.79
C GLY A 61 9.96 5.54 6.88
N PHE A 62 9.34 4.41 6.51
CA PHE A 62 9.13 3.27 7.41
C PHE A 62 10.30 2.28 7.43
N GLU A 63 11.21 2.28 6.46
CA GLU A 63 12.30 1.28 6.39
C GLU A 63 13.18 1.31 7.64
N SER A 64 13.42 2.49 8.21
CA SER A 64 14.22 2.68 9.42
C SER A 64 13.45 2.41 10.73
N LYS A 65 12.12 2.56 10.74
CA LYS A 65 11.30 2.50 11.98
C LYS A 65 10.45 1.24 12.08
N HIS A 66 9.94 0.78 10.94
CA HIS A 66 9.01 -0.34 10.78
C HIS A 66 9.37 -1.15 9.52
N PRO A 67 10.49 -1.90 9.53
CA PRO A 67 10.99 -2.61 8.34
C PRO A 67 9.98 -3.63 7.79
N LYS A 68 9.12 -4.22 8.64
CA LYS A 68 8.03 -5.09 8.21
C LYS A 68 6.94 -4.35 7.43
N LEU A 69 6.61 -3.13 7.85
CA LEU A 69 5.62 -2.29 7.18
C LEU A 69 6.17 -1.80 5.84
N ALA A 70 7.42 -1.36 5.80
CA ALA A 70 8.10 -0.96 4.56
C ALA A 70 8.12 -2.09 3.52
N ARG A 71 8.39 -3.33 3.96
CA ARG A 71 8.34 -4.50 3.08
C ARG A 71 6.94 -4.75 2.51
N ALA A 72 5.92 -4.73 3.36
CA ALA A 72 4.54 -4.95 2.91
C ALA A 72 4.06 -3.87 1.92
N LEU A 73 4.47 -2.60 2.12
CA LEU A 73 4.20 -1.52 1.16
C LEU A 73 4.88 -1.73 -0.19
N ARG A 74 6.12 -2.25 -0.20
CA ARG A 74 6.83 -2.62 -1.43
C ARG A 74 6.13 -3.75 -2.17
N GLU A 75 5.62 -4.75 -1.46
CA GLU A 75 4.86 -5.85 -2.06
C GLU A 75 3.57 -5.33 -2.74
N VAL A 76 2.86 -4.39 -2.10
CA VAL A 76 1.69 -3.70 -2.70
C VAL A 76 2.07 -2.96 -3.98
N MET A 77 3.17 -2.20 -3.97
CA MET A 77 3.68 -1.50 -5.17
C MET A 77 4.06 -2.46 -6.29
N ASP A 78 4.74 -3.55 -5.96
CA ASP A 78 5.16 -4.56 -6.93
C ASP A 78 3.95 -5.17 -7.65
N THR A 79 2.87 -5.40 -6.90
CA THR A 79 1.60 -5.92 -7.41
C THR A 79 0.87 -4.89 -8.27
N LEU A 80 0.87 -3.61 -7.88
CA LEU A 80 0.32 -2.51 -8.69
C LEU A 80 1.07 -2.37 -10.02
N ASN A 81 2.41 -2.37 -9.99
CA ASN A 81 3.25 -2.32 -11.19
C ASN A 81 3.01 -3.52 -12.12
N LYS A 82 2.83 -4.72 -11.55
CA LYS A 82 2.49 -5.94 -12.32
C LYS A 82 1.13 -5.84 -13.00
N MET A 83 0.18 -5.09 -12.42
CA MET A 83 -1.12 -4.87 -13.04
C MET A 83 -1.10 -3.86 -14.19
N GLY A 84 0.04 -3.22 -14.47
CA GLY A 84 0.23 -2.39 -15.66
C GLY A 84 -0.57 -1.09 -15.63
N VAL A 85 -0.76 -0.53 -14.44
CA VAL A 85 -1.30 0.81 -14.21
C VAL A 85 -0.16 1.77 -13.88
#